data_AF-A0A9P0NBH2-F1
#
_entry.id   AF-A0A9P0NBH2-F1
#
_cell.length_a   1.000
_cell.length_b   1.000
_cell.length_c   1.000
_cell.angle_alpha   90.00
_cell.angle_beta   90.00
_cell.angle_gamma   90.00
#
_symmetry.space_group_name_H-M   'P 1'
#
loop_
_entity.id
_entity.type
_entity.pdbx_description
1 polymer ?
#
loop_
_entity_poly.entity_id
_entity_poly.type
_entity_poly.pdbx_seq_one_letter_code
_entity_poly.pdbx_strand_id
1 'polypeptide(L)'
;MDDKRFVYNLMVCSKNHNNIPIEEFVLVSPAPVDTAAKLSNIYIILSTKEKERAKDLIAAGKQCEAMATELLALAAGAESAGHILTATDNRNIEFLDVLIENEQKEVIAHTVVQRYLQELWRGSLKWTGIKIMFLFFAFIVCPPVWMVFSLPLGHRYNKIPIIKFMSYLTSHIYLMVLLALVAITPIYNSIFRDSLIPRWYEWMLLICLSGLLLFELTNPSDKSGLGWIKIAVLLCGMIGVATHVVGWIFVLPKYWPTLMYCRNQCFALSFLLACVQY
;
A
#
# COMPACT_ATOMS: atom_id res chain seq x y z
N MET A 1 28.03 0.17 -9.12
CA MET A 1 27.44 0.43 -10.46
C MET A 1 27.23 1.93 -10.67
N ASP A 2 28.16 2.74 -10.16
CA ASP A 2 27.91 4.18 -9.97
C ASP A 2 28.44 5.03 -11.12
N ASP A 3 29.31 4.44 -11.95
CA ASP A 3 29.82 5.09 -13.15
C ASP A 3 28.81 5.01 -14.30
N LYS A 4 28.01 6.08 -14.41
CA LYS A 4 27.02 6.25 -15.48
C LYS A 4 27.65 6.31 -16.87
N ARG A 5 28.91 6.74 -17.00
CA ARG A 5 29.60 6.78 -18.29
C ARG A 5 29.95 5.37 -18.74
N PHE A 6 30.40 4.52 -17.81
CA PHE A 6 30.63 3.11 -18.09
C PHE A 6 29.35 2.41 -18.57
N VAL A 7 28.24 2.57 -17.85
CA VAL A 7 26.95 1.96 -18.20
C VAL A 7 26.46 2.41 -19.57
N TYR A 8 26.61 3.71 -19.88
CA TYR A 8 26.28 4.24 -21.19
C TYR A 8 27.17 3.66 -22.29
N ASN A 9 28.49 3.63 -22.09
CA ASN A 9 29.41 3.06 -23.06
C ASN A 9 29.15 1.55 -23.29
N LEU A 10 28.80 0.83 -22.23
CA LEU A 10 28.41 -0.59 -22.30
C LEU A 10 27.18 -0.78 -23.20
N MET A 11 26.18 0.11 -23.11
CA MET A 11 25.03 0.08 -24.02
C MET A 11 25.44 0.34 -25.47
N VAL A 12 26.31 1.32 -25.71
CA VAL A 12 26.78 1.65 -27.06
C VAL A 12 27.54 0.47 -27.69
N CYS A 13 28.44 -0.16 -26.93
CA CYS A 13 29.15 -1.36 -27.37
C CYS A 13 28.17 -2.50 -27.64
N SER A 14 27.20 -2.69 -26.76
CA SER A 14 26.21 -3.76 -26.87
C SER A 14 25.35 -3.64 -28.11
N LYS A 15 24.90 -2.43 -28.44
CA LYS A 15 24.13 -2.18 -29.66
C LYS A 15 24.86 -2.63 -30.94
N ASN A 16 26.18 -2.46 -30.98
CA ASN A 16 27.00 -2.84 -32.14
C ASN A 16 27.31 -4.34 -32.20
N HIS A 17 27.12 -5.07 -31.11
CA HIS A 17 27.51 -6.47 -30.96
C HIS A 17 26.34 -7.37 -30.52
N ASN A 18 25.13 -7.11 -31.02
CA ASN A 18 23.91 -7.89 -30.73
C ASN A 18 23.64 -8.07 -29.23
N ASN A 19 23.99 -7.08 -28.43
CA ASN A 19 23.83 -7.01 -26.98
C ASN A 19 24.57 -8.07 -26.14
N ILE A 20 25.39 -8.91 -26.76
CA ILE A 20 26.25 -9.92 -26.11
C ILE A 20 27.10 -9.33 -24.97
N PRO A 21 27.71 -8.12 -25.09
CA PRO A 21 28.52 -7.56 -24.01
C PRO A 21 27.73 -7.25 -22.72
N ILE A 22 26.45 -6.87 -22.83
CA ILE A 22 25.58 -6.68 -21.65
C ILE A 22 25.31 -8.03 -20.99
N GLU A 23 25.03 -9.07 -21.78
CA GLU A 23 24.74 -10.41 -21.25
C GLU A 23 25.95 -10.99 -20.52
N GLU A 24 27.13 -10.90 -21.14
CA GLU A 24 28.38 -11.35 -20.53
C GLU A 24 28.68 -10.60 -19.24
N PHE A 25 28.47 -9.28 -19.23
CA PHE A 25 28.66 -8.46 -18.04
C PHE A 25 27.76 -8.89 -16.87
N VAL A 26 26.50 -9.23 -17.17
CA VAL A 26 25.55 -9.74 -16.17
C VAL A 26 25.96 -11.13 -15.68
N LEU A 27 26.30 -12.05 -16.59
CA LEU A 27 26.60 -13.45 -16.26
C LEU A 27 27.92 -13.61 -15.48
N VAL A 28 28.91 -12.76 -15.73
CA VAL A 28 30.20 -12.77 -15.01
C VAL A 28 30.08 -12.18 -13.60
N SER A 29 29.02 -11.41 -13.33
CA SER A 29 28.82 -10.78 -12.02
C SER A 29 28.55 -11.82 -10.91
N PRO A 30 28.96 -11.55 -9.65
CA PRO A 30 28.77 -12.50 -8.54
C PRO A 30 27.29 -12.75 -8.21
N ALA A 31 26.41 -11.80 -8.53
CA ALA A 31 24.97 -11.91 -8.39
C ALA A 31 24.28 -11.47 -9.71
N PRO A 32 24.11 -12.38 -10.67
CA PRO A 32 23.60 -12.05 -12.01
C PRO A 32 22.19 -11.44 -11.99
N VAL A 33 21.27 -11.98 -11.19
CA VAL A 33 19.89 -11.49 -11.14
C VAL A 33 19.80 -10.07 -10.58
N ASP A 34 20.55 -9.78 -9.51
CA ASP A 34 20.61 -8.46 -8.89
C ASP A 34 21.29 -7.42 -9.80
N THR A 35 22.38 -7.82 -10.44
CA THR A 35 23.10 -6.99 -11.43
C THR A 35 22.18 -6.63 -12.60
N ALA A 36 21.44 -7.60 -13.15
CA ALA A 36 20.49 -7.37 -14.23
C ALA A 36 19.37 -6.40 -13.84
N ALA A 37 18.76 -6.60 -12.66
CA ALA A 37 17.69 -5.74 -12.15
C ALA A 37 18.14 -4.29 -11.90
N LYS A 38 19.30 -4.11 -11.25
CA LYS A 38 19.88 -2.78 -11.01
C LYS A 38 20.28 -2.10 -12.31
N LEU A 39 20.90 -2.83 -13.24
CA LEU A 39 21.32 -2.30 -14.54
C LEU A 39 20.12 -1.87 -15.40
N SER A 40 19.03 -2.66 -15.40
CA SER A 40 17.76 -2.31 -16.03
C SER A 40 17.25 -0.94 -15.56
N ASN A 41 17.14 -0.76 -14.23
CA ASN A 41 16.68 0.51 -13.66
C ASN A 41 17.60 1.68 -14.02
N ILE A 42 18.92 1.48 -13.97
CA ILE A 42 19.89 2.52 -14.38
C ILE A 42 19.67 2.92 -15.84
N TYR A 43 19.43 1.97 -16.75
CA TYR A 43 19.15 2.27 -18.15
C TYR A 43 17.85 3.06 -18.33
N ILE A 44 16.79 2.70 -17.61
CA ILE A 44 15.53 3.44 -17.65
C ILE A 44 15.72 4.87 -17.11
N ILE A 45 16.40 5.05 -15.98
CA ILE A 45 16.69 6.37 -15.41
C ILE A 45 17.54 7.20 -16.38
N LEU A 46 18.58 6.62 -17.00
CA LEU A 46 19.40 7.31 -17.99
C LEU A 46 18.59 7.72 -19.22
N SER A 47 17.64 6.89 -19.67
CA SER A 47 16.78 7.22 -20.82
C SER A 47 15.92 8.47 -20.61
N THR A 48 15.53 8.75 -19.36
CA THR A 48 14.78 9.98 -19.02
C THR A 48 15.66 11.23 -19.09
N LYS A 49 16.96 11.09 -18.83
CA LYS A 49 17.94 12.19 -18.82
C LYS A 49 18.48 12.48 -20.22
N GLU A 50 18.78 11.42 -20.98
CA GLU A 50 19.40 11.51 -22.30
C GLU A 50 18.39 11.19 -23.40
N LYS A 51 17.78 12.24 -23.96
CA LYS A 51 16.72 12.11 -24.96
C LYS A 51 17.21 11.62 -26.33
N GLU A 52 18.46 11.88 -26.69
CA GLU A 52 19.00 11.55 -28.03
C GLU A 52 19.04 10.04 -28.29
N ARG A 53 19.35 9.23 -27.26
CA ARG A 53 19.42 7.76 -27.36
C ARG A 53 18.48 7.04 -26.41
N ALA A 54 17.41 7.71 -25.97
CA ALA A 54 16.45 7.14 -25.03
C ALA A 54 15.87 5.79 -25.50
N LYS A 55 15.60 5.64 -26.80
CA LYS A 55 15.09 4.38 -27.37
C LYS A 55 16.05 3.20 -27.18
N ASP A 56 17.34 3.43 -27.37
CA ASP A 56 18.37 2.39 -27.23
C ASP A 56 18.55 2.00 -25.76
N LEU A 57 18.54 2.99 -24.87
CA LEU A 57 18.61 2.78 -23.42
C LEU A 57 17.40 1.99 -22.92
N ILE A 58 16.19 2.30 -23.38
CA ILE A 58 14.99 1.54 -23.02
C ILE A 58 15.08 0.10 -23.54
N ALA A 59 15.59 -0.12 -24.75
CA ALA A 59 15.77 -1.46 -25.30
C ALA A 59 16.78 -2.28 -24.48
N ALA A 60 17.91 -1.69 -24.11
CA ALA A 60 18.91 -2.32 -23.24
C ALA A 60 18.36 -2.62 -21.84
N GLY A 61 17.58 -1.70 -21.27
CA GLY A 61 16.88 -1.90 -19.99
C GLY A 61 15.92 -3.08 -20.03
N LYS A 62 15.07 -3.15 -21.06
CA LYS A 62 14.12 -4.27 -21.25
C LYS A 62 14.83 -5.61 -21.42
N GLN A 63 15.95 -5.66 -22.14
CA GLN A 63 16.72 -6.89 -22.24
C GLN A 63 17.30 -7.33 -20.89
N CYS A 64 17.81 -6.39 -20.09
CA CYS A 64 18.27 -6.69 -18.73
C CYS A 64 17.12 -7.19 -17.84
N GLU A 65 15.92 -6.61 -17.96
CA GLU A 65 14.73 -7.05 -17.23
C GLU A 65 14.27 -8.46 -17.66
N ALA A 66 14.26 -8.75 -18.95
CA ALA A 66 13.96 -10.08 -19.48
C ALA A 66 14.99 -11.12 -18.99
N MET A 67 16.28 -10.76 -19.03
CA MET A 67 17.35 -11.62 -18.54
C MET A 67 17.26 -11.86 -17.03
N ALA A 68 16.93 -10.84 -16.24
CA ALA A 68 16.67 -10.99 -14.81
C ALA A 68 15.52 -11.99 -14.57
N THR A 69 14.47 -11.92 -15.38
CA THR A 69 13.32 -12.83 -15.29
C THR A 69 13.71 -14.27 -15.60
N GLU A 70 14.44 -14.50 -16.69
CA GLU A 70 14.89 -15.84 -17.09
C GLU A 70 15.88 -16.43 -16.09
N LEU A 71 16.86 -15.65 -15.63
CA LEU A 71 17.84 -16.09 -14.63
C LEU A 71 17.17 -16.42 -13.30
N LEU A 72 16.18 -15.63 -12.87
CA LEU A 72 15.40 -15.92 -11.67
C LEU A 72 14.59 -17.20 -11.83
N ALA A 73 13.96 -17.42 -13.00
CA ALA A 73 13.22 -18.63 -13.29
C ALA A 73 14.12 -19.88 -13.26
N LEU A 74 15.31 -19.80 -13.85
CA LEU A 74 16.31 -20.87 -13.85
C LEU A 74 16.84 -21.14 -12.44
N ALA A 75 17.23 -20.09 -11.71
CA ALA A 75 17.74 -20.20 -10.35
C ALA A 75 16.68 -20.77 -9.39
N ALA A 76 15.42 -20.36 -9.53
CA ALA A 76 14.31 -20.90 -8.74
C ALA A 76 13.87 -22.31 -9.16
N GLY A 77 14.34 -22.81 -10.31
CA GLY A 77 14.21 -24.21 -10.68
C GLY A 77 15.26 -25.08 -9.99
N ALA A 78 16.45 -24.52 -9.73
CA ALA A 78 17.55 -25.20 -9.05
C ALA A 78 17.47 -25.12 -7.51
N GLU A 79 17.13 -23.95 -6.98
CA GLU A 79 16.89 -23.67 -5.57
C GLU A 79 15.45 -23.21 -5.32
N SER A 80 15.01 -23.14 -4.06
CA SER A 80 13.71 -22.55 -3.74
C SER A 80 13.69 -21.05 -4.05
N ALA A 81 12.68 -20.58 -4.78
CA ALA A 81 12.44 -19.15 -5.03
C ALA A 81 12.46 -18.30 -3.74
N GLY A 82 11.98 -18.86 -2.63
CA GLY A 82 11.97 -18.15 -1.36
C GLY A 82 13.38 -17.83 -0.85
N HIS A 83 14.32 -18.76 -0.99
CA HIS A 83 15.71 -18.56 -0.56
C HIS A 83 16.35 -17.38 -1.30
N ILE A 84 16.15 -17.32 -2.62
CA ILE A 84 16.67 -16.25 -3.49
C ILE A 84 16.01 -14.91 -3.15
N LEU A 85 14.68 -14.88 -2.95
CA LEU A 85 13.94 -13.64 -2.70
C LEU A 85 14.18 -13.07 -1.30
N THR A 86 14.50 -13.92 -0.32
CA THR A 86 14.92 -13.49 1.04
C THR A 86 16.43 -13.28 1.17
N ALA A 87 17.21 -13.54 0.12
CA ALA A 87 18.64 -13.32 0.16
C ALA A 87 18.94 -11.83 0.36
N THR A 88 19.97 -11.52 1.13
CA THR A 88 20.32 -10.14 1.46
C THR A 88 21.39 -9.59 0.53
N ASP A 89 21.17 -8.39 0.01
CA ASP A 89 22.19 -7.61 -0.72
C ASP A 89 23.29 -7.11 0.25
N ASN A 90 24.37 -6.53 -0.28
CA ASN A 90 25.44 -5.86 0.46
C ASN A 90 24.95 -4.77 1.42
N ARG A 91 23.72 -4.29 1.23
CA ARG A 91 23.03 -3.30 2.06
C ARG A 91 22.22 -3.93 3.22
N ASN A 92 22.25 -5.25 3.39
CA ASN A 92 21.39 -6.03 4.29
C ASN A 92 19.87 -5.82 4.02
N ILE A 93 19.51 -5.57 2.76
CA ILE A 93 18.12 -5.45 2.31
C ILE A 93 17.75 -6.75 1.58
N GLU A 94 16.53 -7.25 1.79
CA GLU A 94 16.04 -8.43 1.10
C GLU A 94 15.95 -8.19 -0.41
N PHE A 95 16.29 -9.20 -1.21
CA PHE A 95 16.32 -9.09 -2.66
C PHE A 95 14.96 -8.71 -3.24
N LEU A 96 13.86 -9.19 -2.65
CA LEU A 96 12.50 -8.78 -3.02
C LEU A 96 12.30 -7.26 -2.91
N ASP A 97 12.77 -6.63 -1.84
CA ASP A 97 12.67 -5.19 -1.66
C ASP A 97 13.52 -4.44 -2.69
N VAL A 98 14.70 -4.98 -3.04
CA VAL A 98 15.54 -4.43 -4.11
C VAL A 98 14.85 -4.47 -5.47
N LEU A 99 14.09 -5.54 -5.78
CA LEU A 99 13.30 -5.63 -7.01
C LEU A 99 12.17 -4.58 -7.05
N ILE A 100 11.54 -4.33 -5.90
CA ILE A 100 10.47 -3.32 -5.76
C ILE A 100 11.04 -1.90 -5.88
N GLU A 101 12.14 -1.61 -5.18
CA GLU A 101 12.85 -0.31 -5.28
C GLU A 101 13.31 0.00 -6.70
N ASN A 102 13.71 -1.04 -7.46
CA ASN A 102 14.13 -0.90 -8.86
C ASN A 102 12.96 -0.93 -9.87
N GLU A 103 11.71 -0.92 -9.40
CA GLU A 103 10.49 -0.93 -10.21
C GLU A 103 10.45 -2.03 -11.29
N GLN A 104 11.02 -3.21 -11.02
CA GLN A 104 11.11 -4.32 -11.98
C GLN A 104 9.77 -5.08 -12.11
N LYS A 105 8.83 -4.48 -12.84
CA LYS A 105 7.44 -4.96 -12.93
C LYS A 105 7.34 -6.30 -13.64
N GLU A 106 8.12 -6.56 -14.69
CA GLU A 106 8.04 -7.83 -15.43
C GLU A 106 8.58 -8.98 -14.60
N VAL A 107 9.69 -8.76 -13.88
CA VAL A 107 10.30 -9.76 -12.99
C VAL A 107 9.35 -10.11 -11.84
N ILE A 108 8.75 -9.10 -11.19
CA ILE A 108 7.82 -9.32 -10.07
C ILE A 108 6.55 -10.04 -10.55
N ALA A 109 6.06 -9.73 -11.75
CA ALA A 109 4.88 -10.37 -12.33
C ALA A 109 5.11 -11.83 -12.75
N HIS A 110 6.35 -12.30 -12.78
CA HIS A 110 6.68 -13.66 -13.16
C HIS A 110 6.04 -14.69 -12.22
N THR A 111 5.53 -15.80 -12.79
CA THR A 111 4.74 -16.81 -12.08
C THR A 111 5.43 -17.39 -10.84
N VAL A 112 6.75 -17.52 -10.88
CA VAL A 112 7.57 -18.03 -9.78
C VAL A 112 7.57 -17.07 -8.58
N VAL A 113 7.78 -15.78 -8.83
CA VAL A 113 7.75 -14.74 -7.78
C VAL A 113 6.33 -14.60 -7.24
N GLN A 114 5.32 -14.59 -8.13
CA GLN A 114 3.91 -14.50 -7.74
C GLN A 114 3.47 -15.68 -6.86
N ARG A 115 3.90 -16.90 -7.18
CA ARG A 115 3.62 -18.06 -6.33
C ARG A 115 4.23 -17.90 -4.94
N TYR A 116 5.49 -17.47 -4.85
CA TYR A 116 6.13 -17.22 -3.57
C TYR A 116 5.42 -16.11 -2.76
N LEU A 117 5.06 -15.00 -3.41
CA LEU A 117 4.30 -13.91 -2.77
C LEU A 117 2.92 -14.38 -2.28
N GLN A 118 2.24 -15.26 -3.02
CA GLN A 118 0.99 -15.87 -2.58
C GLN A 118 1.17 -16.79 -1.36
N GLU A 119 2.26 -17.56 -1.33
CA GLU A 119 2.63 -18.39 -0.16
C GLU A 119 2.96 -17.49 1.05
N LEU A 120 3.69 -16.40 0.86
CA LEU A 120 3.98 -15.40 1.89
C LEU A 120 2.70 -14.71 2.41
N TRP A 121 1.78 -14.36 1.49
CA TRP A 121 0.49 -13.74 1.80
C TRP A 121 -0.37 -14.64 2.70
N ARG A 122 -0.47 -15.93 2.36
CA ARG A 122 -1.16 -16.93 3.20
C ARG A 122 -0.40 -17.24 4.48
N GLY A 123 0.92 -17.11 4.46
CA GLY A 123 1.80 -17.46 5.55
C GLY A 123 1.56 -18.91 6.02
N SER A 124 1.45 -19.10 7.33
CA SER A 124 1.17 -20.43 7.92
C SER A 124 -0.29 -20.90 7.78
N LEU A 125 -1.18 -20.10 7.18
CA LEU A 125 -2.61 -20.39 7.13
C LEU A 125 -2.96 -21.36 6.00
N LYS A 126 -3.25 -22.62 6.35
CA LYS A 126 -3.66 -23.67 5.39
C LYS A 126 -5.19 -23.71 5.14
N TRP A 127 -5.92 -22.65 5.50
CA TRP A 127 -7.39 -22.66 5.41
C TRP A 127 -7.87 -22.52 3.97
N THR A 128 -9.02 -23.13 3.66
CA THR A 128 -9.68 -22.95 2.36
C THR A 128 -10.25 -21.52 2.26
N GLY A 129 -10.36 -21.00 1.04
CA GLY A 129 -10.87 -19.64 0.80
C GLY A 129 -12.24 -19.38 1.43
N ILE A 130 -13.11 -20.39 1.48
CA ILE A 130 -14.44 -20.32 2.10
C ILE A 130 -14.35 -20.05 3.61
N LYS A 131 -13.43 -20.71 4.32
CA LYS A 131 -13.24 -20.48 5.76
C LYS A 131 -12.73 -19.07 6.04
N ILE A 132 -11.83 -18.59 5.19
CA ILE A 132 -11.28 -17.23 5.25
C ILE A 132 -12.39 -16.20 4.99
N MET A 133 -13.28 -16.45 4.01
CA MET A 133 -14.44 -15.60 3.75
C MET A 133 -15.42 -15.57 4.94
N PHE A 134 -15.71 -16.72 5.55
CA PHE A 134 -16.56 -16.78 6.74
C PHE A 134 -15.95 -16.04 7.94
N LEU A 135 -14.62 -16.15 8.12
CA LEU A 135 -13.89 -15.40 9.15
C LEU A 135 -14.05 -13.89 8.94
N PHE A 136 -13.95 -13.41 7.70
CA PHE A 136 -14.16 -12.00 7.38
C PHE A 136 -15.58 -11.52 7.74
N PHE A 137 -16.62 -12.31 7.42
CA PHE A 137 -17.98 -12.00 7.86
C PHE A 137 -18.12 -11.99 9.38
N ALA A 138 -17.45 -12.92 10.08
CA ALA A 138 -17.43 -12.93 11.54
C ALA A 138 -16.77 -11.65 12.12
N PHE A 139 -15.75 -11.09 11.47
CA PHE A 139 -15.14 -9.82 11.89
C PHE A 139 -16.10 -8.62 11.74
N ILE A 140 -16.92 -8.60 10.68
CA ILE A 140 -17.91 -7.54 10.44
C ILE A 140 -19.09 -7.65 11.41
N VAL A 141 -19.57 -8.86 11.70
CA VAL A 141 -20.75 -9.04 12.57
C VAL A 141 -20.38 -8.95 14.04
N CYS A 142 -19.17 -9.37 14.43
CA CYS A 142 -18.75 -9.46 15.82
C CYS A 142 -17.42 -8.70 16.06
N PRO A 143 -17.48 -7.41 16.46
CA PRO A 143 -16.29 -6.63 16.79
C PRO A 143 -15.35 -7.29 17.84
N PRO A 144 -15.86 -7.97 18.89
CA PRO A 144 -14.98 -8.67 19.84
C PRO A 144 -14.10 -9.74 19.20
N VAL A 145 -14.61 -10.50 18.21
CA VAL A 145 -13.81 -11.51 17.50
C VAL A 145 -12.69 -10.84 16.74
N TRP A 146 -12.98 -9.77 16.01
CA TRP A 146 -11.97 -8.98 15.31
C TRP A 146 -10.88 -8.44 16.25
N MET A 147 -11.26 -7.94 17.43
CA MET A 147 -10.30 -7.44 18.42
C MET A 147 -9.36 -8.53 18.93
N VAL A 148 -9.87 -9.75 19.19
CA VAL A 148 -9.03 -10.88 19.60
C VAL A 148 -7.98 -11.21 18.53
N PHE A 149 -8.39 -11.26 17.26
CA PHE A 149 -7.49 -11.56 16.13
C PHE A 149 -6.45 -10.45 15.85
N SER A 150 -6.79 -9.21 16.21
CA SER A 150 -5.91 -8.05 16.03
C SER A 150 -4.88 -7.89 17.15
N LEU A 151 -5.25 -8.28 18.38
CA LEU A 151 -4.38 -8.11 19.55
C LEU A 151 -3.29 -9.18 19.61
N PRO A 152 -2.05 -8.84 20.04
CA PRO A 152 -0.95 -9.79 20.16
C PRO A 152 -1.06 -10.69 21.41
N LEU A 153 -2.23 -11.27 21.71
CA LEU A 153 -2.52 -12.03 22.94
C LEU A 153 -2.00 -13.49 22.91
N GLY A 154 -0.81 -13.70 22.35
CA GLY A 154 -0.13 -15.01 22.32
C GLY A 154 -0.46 -15.90 21.13
N HIS A 155 -1.55 -15.63 20.40
CA HIS A 155 -1.76 -16.27 19.11
C HIS A 155 -0.84 -15.66 18.02
N ARG A 156 -0.29 -16.49 17.12
CA ARG A 156 0.63 -16.01 16.07
C ARG A 156 -0.10 -15.47 14.82
N TYR A 157 -1.43 -15.38 14.85
CA TYR A 157 -2.25 -14.97 13.69
C TYR A 157 -2.04 -13.50 13.28
N ASN A 158 -1.71 -12.61 14.22
CA ASN A 158 -1.38 -11.22 13.90
C ASN A 158 -0.12 -11.09 13.01
N LYS A 159 0.73 -12.12 12.91
CA LYS A 159 1.87 -12.09 11.98
C LYS A 159 1.49 -12.38 10.53
N ILE A 160 0.28 -12.91 10.27
CA ILE A 160 -0.15 -13.33 8.94
C ILE A 160 -0.69 -12.12 8.16
N PRO A 161 -0.16 -11.83 6.95
CA PRO A 161 -0.55 -10.67 6.15
C PRO A 161 -2.05 -10.60 5.84
N ILE A 162 -2.68 -11.73 5.47
CA ILE A 162 -4.14 -11.77 5.20
C ILE A 162 -4.97 -11.27 6.38
N ILE A 163 -4.63 -11.69 7.61
CA ILE A 163 -5.42 -11.35 8.80
C ILE A 163 -5.26 -9.86 9.13
N LYS A 164 -4.05 -9.32 8.98
CA LYS A 164 -3.78 -7.88 9.08
C LYS A 164 -4.58 -7.09 8.05
N PHE A 165 -4.53 -7.51 6.79
CA PHE A 165 -5.30 -6.89 5.71
C PHE A 165 -6.81 -6.90 5.99
N MET A 166 -7.35 -8.04 6.40
CA MET A 166 -8.76 -8.15 6.79
C MET A 166 -9.10 -7.22 7.95
N SER A 167 -8.21 -7.07 8.93
CA SER A 167 -8.42 -6.18 10.07
C SER A 167 -8.46 -4.71 9.64
N TYR A 168 -7.59 -4.29 8.71
CA TYR A 168 -7.65 -2.94 8.12
C TYR A 168 -8.95 -2.73 7.33
N LEU A 169 -9.36 -3.72 6.53
CA LEU A 169 -10.59 -3.65 5.75
C LEU A 169 -11.83 -3.57 6.65
N THR A 170 -11.91 -4.41 7.69
CA THR A 170 -13.00 -4.38 8.66
C THR A 170 -13.04 -3.04 9.42
N SER A 171 -11.89 -2.53 9.86
CA SER A 171 -11.82 -1.20 10.49
C SER A 171 -12.32 -0.08 9.56
N HIS A 172 -12.00 -0.17 8.27
CA HIS A 172 -12.46 0.80 7.27
C HIS A 172 -13.98 0.70 7.04
N ILE A 173 -14.55 -0.51 7.00
CA ILE A 173 -16.01 -0.70 6.94
C ILE A 173 -16.70 -0.09 8.16
N TYR A 174 -16.17 -0.29 9.37
CA TYR A 174 -16.72 0.34 10.57
C TYR A 174 -16.64 1.87 10.52
N LEU A 175 -15.56 2.45 9.99
CA LEU A 175 -15.46 3.89 9.75
C LEU A 175 -16.58 4.37 8.81
N MET A 176 -16.79 3.68 7.69
CA MET A 176 -17.85 4.01 6.73
C MET A 176 -19.24 3.94 7.38
N VAL A 177 -19.51 2.90 8.17
CA VAL A 177 -20.79 2.76 8.90
C VAL A 177 -20.97 3.90 9.90
N LEU A 178 -19.93 4.26 10.66
CA LEU A 178 -19.98 5.38 11.61
C LEU A 178 -20.20 6.72 10.91
N LEU A 179 -19.50 6.98 9.79
CA LEU A 179 -19.70 8.19 8.99
C LEU A 179 -21.12 8.27 8.43
N ALA A 180 -21.65 7.16 7.89
CA ALA A 180 -23.03 7.08 7.40
C ALA A 180 -24.04 7.35 8.52
N LEU A 181 -23.85 6.73 9.69
CA LEU A 181 -24.71 6.88 10.86
C LEU A 181 -24.65 8.30 11.44
N VAL A 182 -23.52 8.99 11.36
CA VAL A 182 -23.40 10.38 11.85
C VAL A 182 -24.00 11.38 10.86
N ALA A 183 -23.74 11.22 9.56
CA ALA A 183 -23.95 12.29 8.58
C ALA A 183 -25.12 12.06 7.62
N ILE A 184 -25.35 10.82 7.18
CA ILE A 184 -26.27 10.50 6.07
C ILE A 184 -27.61 10.02 6.62
N THR A 185 -27.58 8.97 7.45
CA THR A 185 -28.77 8.33 8.03
C THR A 185 -28.71 8.38 9.56
N PRO A 186 -28.84 9.58 10.15
CA PRO A 186 -28.72 9.72 11.59
C PRO A 186 -29.93 9.08 12.30
N ILE A 187 -29.64 8.16 13.24
CA ILE A 187 -30.66 7.50 14.08
C ILE A 187 -31.48 8.53 14.86
N TYR A 188 -30.84 9.63 15.24
CA TYR A 188 -31.45 10.74 15.94
C TYR A 188 -31.27 12.03 15.16
N ASN A 189 -32.23 12.94 15.26
CA ASN A 189 -32.17 14.21 14.53
C ASN A 189 -30.82 14.92 14.74
N SER A 190 -30.03 15.02 13.67
CA SER A 190 -28.68 15.59 13.71
C SER A 190 -28.71 17.12 13.60
N ILE A 191 -29.77 17.67 12.98
CA ILE A 191 -29.88 19.10 12.62
C ILE A 191 -30.51 19.91 13.76
N PHE A 192 -31.58 19.40 14.36
CA PHE A 192 -32.27 20.08 15.46
C PHE A 192 -31.88 19.42 16.79
N ARG A 193 -30.96 20.05 17.53
CA ARG A 193 -30.48 19.58 18.83
C ARG A 193 -30.60 20.68 19.89
N ASP A 194 -31.09 20.31 21.06
CA ASP A 194 -31.15 21.19 22.24
C ASP A 194 -29.79 21.29 22.96
N SER A 195 -28.87 20.34 22.70
CA SER A 195 -27.50 20.36 23.21
C SER A 195 -26.48 19.85 22.17
N LEU A 196 -25.27 20.42 22.18
CA LEU A 196 -24.16 20.02 21.30
C LEU A 196 -23.28 18.89 21.85
N ILE A 197 -23.69 18.27 22.96
CA ILE A 197 -22.92 17.19 23.57
C ILE A 197 -22.85 16.02 22.56
N PRO A 198 -21.65 15.53 22.22
CA PRO A 198 -21.51 14.44 21.28
C PRO A 198 -22.18 13.17 21.82
N ARG A 199 -22.90 12.47 20.95
CA ARG A 199 -23.53 11.17 21.28
C ARG A 199 -22.49 10.05 21.26
N TRP A 200 -22.83 8.89 21.83
CA TRP A 200 -21.91 7.75 21.95
C TRP A 200 -21.25 7.36 20.61
N TYR A 201 -22.00 7.37 19.50
CA TYR A 201 -21.48 7.03 18.17
C TYR A 201 -20.61 8.14 17.56
N GLU A 202 -20.80 9.40 17.97
CA GLU A 202 -19.94 10.53 17.58
C GLU A 202 -18.61 10.46 18.34
N TRP A 203 -18.63 10.05 19.61
CA TRP A 203 -17.42 9.73 20.37
C TRP A 203 -16.65 8.57 19.75
N MET A 204 -17.34 7.50 19.33
CA MET A 204 -16.70 6.39 18.62
C MET A 204 -16.08 6.83 17.29
N LEU A 205 -16.76 7.68 16.52
CA LEU A 205 -16.21 8.25 15.29
C LEU A 205 -14.96 9.10 15.58
N LEU A 206 -14.97 9.91 16.63
CA LEU A 206 -13.82 10.73 17.03
C LEU A 206 -12.61 9.85 17.39
N ILE A 207 -12.83 8.79 18.19
CA ILE A 207 -11.79 7.82 18.52
C ILE A 207 -11.25 7.19 17.23
N CYS A 208 -12.11 6.77 16.30
CA CYS A 208 -11.71 6.16 15.05
C CYS A 208 -10.88 7.11 14.16
N LEU A 209 -11.33 8.36 13.98
CA LEU A 209 -10.59 9.39 13.24
C LEU A 209 -9.23 9.70 13.88
N SER A 210 -9.18 9.76 15.22
CA SER A 210 -7.91 9.96 15.94
C SER A 210 -6.95 8.78 15.78
N GLY A 211 -7.47 7.55 15.75
CA GLY A 211 -6.68 6.35 15.49
C GLY A 211 -6.13 6.31 14.07
N LEU A 212 -6.91 6.73 13.08
CA LEU A 212 -6.46 6.85 11.69
C LEU A 212 -5.41 7.97 11.52
N LEU A 213 -5.58 9.09 12.21
CA LEU A 213 -4.57 10.15 12.24
C LEU A 213 -3.25 9.63 12.83
N LEU A 214 -3.31 8.92 13.96
CA LEU A 214 -2.12 8.31 14.57
C LEU A 214 -1.47 7.27 13.65
N PHE A 215 -2.28 6.46 12.96
CA PHE A 215 -1.79 5.47 12.01
C PHE A 215 -1.01 6.14 10.86
N GLU A 216 -1.55 7.20 10.26
CA GLU A 216 -0.89 7.92 9.16
C GLU A 216 0.38 8.67 9.63
N LEU A 217 0.41 9.16 10.88
CA LEU A 217 1.60 9.80 11.45
C LEU A 217 2.71 8.80 11.81
N THR A 218 2.34 7.57 12.21
CA THR A 218 3.31 6.53 12.58
C THR A 218 3.82 5.74 11.39
N ASN A 219 2.96 5.53 10.39
CA ASN A 219 3.28 4.81 9.16
C ASN A 219 2.85 5.70 7.98
N PRO A 220 3.72 6.63 7.53
CA PRO A 220 3.38 7.51 6.43
C PRO A 220 3.07 6.68 5.19
N SER A 221 1.86 6.85 4.65
CA SER A 221 1.47 6.18 3.41
C SER A 221 2.19 6.85 2.23
N ASP A 222 2.65 6.07 1.25
CA ASP A 222 3.17 6.64 0.01
C ASP A 222 2.09 7.47 -0.68
N LYS A 223 2.45 8.70 -1.05
CA LYS A 223 1.52 9.66 -1.67
C LYS A 223 1.18 9.33 -3.12
N SER A 224 1.72 8.24 -3.67
CA SER A 224 1.50 7.82 -5.05
C SER A 224 0.09 7.23 -5.24
N GLY A 225 -0.62 7.68 -6.27
CA GLY A 225 -1.91 7.13 -6.68
C GLY A 225 -3.03 7.37 -5.66
N LEU A 226 -3.71 6.29 -5.24
CA LEU A 226 -4.88 6.35 -4.34
C LEU A 226 -4.52 6.68 -2.88
N GLY A 227 -3.22 6.67 -2.51
CA GLY A 227 -2.78 6.99 -1.14
C GLY A 227 -3.20 8.38 -0.66
N TRP A 228 -3.29 9.36 -1.57
CA TRP A 228 -3.71 10.72 -1.23
C TRP A 228 -5.18 10.81 -0.74
N ILE A 229 -6.03 9.87 -1.15
CA ILE A 229 -7.43 9.83 -0.74
C ILE A 229 -7.55 9.63 0.78
N LYS A 230 -6.66 8.83 1.39
CA LYS A 230 -6.63 8.63 2.84
C LYS A 230 -6.46 9.95 3.60
N ILE A 231 -5.55 10.78 3.13
CA ILE A 231 -5.28 12.12 3.69
C ILE A 231 -6.50 13.02 3.50
N ALA A 232 -7.15 12.95 2.34
CA ALA A 232 -8.35 13.73 2.06
C ALA A 232 -9.54 13.33 2.97
N VAL A 233 -9.73 12.03 3.23
CA VAL A 233 -10.74 11.53 4.19
C VAL A 233 -10.48 12.10 5.59
N LEU A 234 -9.23 12.04 6.06
CA LEU A 234 -8.81 12.57 7.35
C LEU A 234 -9.01 14.08 7.45
N LEU A 235 -8.64 14.83 6.40
CA LEU A 235 -8.78 16.29 6.37
C LEU A 235 -10.26 16.70 6.43
N CYS A 236 -11.12 16.07 5.63
CA CYS A 236 -12.56 16.30 5.68
C CYS A 236 -13.16 15.92 7.06
N GLY A 237 -12.67 14.84 7.67
CA GLY A 237 -13.06 14.41 9.01
C GLY A 237 -12.65 15.42 10.09
N MET A 238 -11.42 15.94 10.02
CA MET A 238 -10.95 16.99 10.94
C MET A 238 -11.75 18.28 10.82
N ILE A 239 -12.11 18.70 9.60
CA ILE A 239 -12.99 19.87 9.39
C ILE A 239 -14.38 19.60 9.99
N GLY A 240 -14.94 18.40 9.79
CA GLY A 240 -16.22 18.02 10.41
C GLY A 240 -16.19 18.03 11.94
N VAL A 241 -15.08 17.61 12.57
CA VAL A 241 -14.91 17.71 14.02
C VAL A 241 -14.71 19.17 14.45
N ALA A 242 -13.89 19.94 13.73
CA ALA A 242 -13.64 21.34 14.03
C ALA A 242 -14.91 22.20 13.96
N THR A 243 -15.76 21.99 12.95
CA THR A 243 -17.06 22.67 12.84
C THR A 243 -17.96 22.37 14.03
N HIS A 244 -17.97 21.14 14.54
CA HIS A 244 -18.71 20.78 15.75
C HIS A 244 -18.17 21.50 17.00
N VAL A 245 -16.84 21.56 17.17
CA VAL A 245 -16.18 22.23 18.30
C VAL A 245 -16.40 23.75 18.26
N VAL A 246 -16.31 24.37 17.08
CA VAL A 246 -16.61 25.80 16.88
C VAL A 246 -18.05 26.10 17.27
N GLY A 247 -18.98 25.19 16.93
CA GLY A 247 -20.39 25.29 17.31
C GLY A 247 -20.62 25.32 18.80
N TRP A 248 -19.82 24.56 19.55
CA TRP A 248 -19.91 24.51 21.00
C TRP A 248 -19.43 25.82 21.63
N ILE A 249 -18.27 26.33 21.20
CA ILE A 249 -17.58 27.42 21.90
C ILE A 249 -18.10 28.80 21.47
N PHE A 250 -18.41 29.01 20.19
CA PHE A 250 -18.54 30.36 19.61
C PHE A 250 -19.92 30.69 19.04
N VAL A 251 -20.78 29.70 18.77
CA VAL A 251 -22.00 29.90 17.95
C VAL A 251 -23.27 29.89 18.80
N LEU A 252 -24.14 30.90 18.60
CA LEU A 252 -25.43 30.96 19.27
C LEU A 252 -26.39 29.83 18.80
N PRO A 253 -27.30 29.35 19.69
CA PRO A 253 -28.25 28.28 19.38
C PRO A 253 -29.06 28.45 18.10
N LYS A 254 -29.37 29.69 17.73
CA LYS A 254 -30.11 30.04 16.51
C LYS A 254 -29.42 29.55 15.22
N TYR A 255 -28.09 29.47 15.20
CA TYR A 255 -27.30 29.10 14.01
C TYR A 255 -26.81 27.65 14.02
N TRP A 256 -27.11 26.88 15.07
CA TRP A 256 -26.70 25.47 15.18
C TRP A 256 -27.19 24.57 14.02
N PRO A 257 -28.43 24.72 13.50
CA PRO A 257 -28.90 23.87 12.41
C PRO A 257 -28.04 23.98 11.14
N THR A 258 -27.66 25.20 10.76
CA THR A 258 -26.82 25.45 9.58
C THR A 258 -25.42 24.89 9.77
N LEU A 259 -24.86 25.03 10.97
CA LEU A 259 -23.54 24.49 11.29
C LEU A 259 -23.52 22.95 11.29
N MET A 260 -24.56 22.32 11.84
CA MET A 260 -24.72 20.86 11.81
C MET A 260 -24.90 20.34 10.39
N TYR A 261 -25.56 21.11 9.52
CA TYR A 261 -25.63 20.79 8.09
C TYR A 261 -24.24 20.82 7.44
N CYS A 262 -23.44 21.88 7.67
CA CYS A 262 -22.07 21.96 7.15
C CYS A 262 -21.20 20.80 7.64
N ARG A 263 -21.27 20.46 8.93
CA ARG A 263 -20.60 19.29 9.52
C ARG A 263 -20.99 17.99 8.80
N ASN A 264 -22.28 17.77 8.58
CA ASN A 264 -22.78 16.57 7.91
C ASN A 264 -22.30 16.51 6.46
N GLN A 265 -22.21 17.64 5.76
CA GLN A 265 -21.65 17.68 4.40
C GLN A 265 -20.17 17.30 4.39
N CYS A 266 -19.37 17.79 5.34
CA CYS A 266 -17.96 17.39 5.47
C CYS A 266 -17.81 15.89 5.72
N PHE A 267 -18.63 15.32 6.61
CA PHE A 267 -18.59 13.87 6.88
C PHE A 267 -19.17 13.03 5.75
N ALA A 268 -20.17 13.53 5.01
CA ALA A 268 -20.68 12.87 3.80
C ALA A 268 -19.62 12.84 2.69
N LEU A 269 -18.84 13.92 2.55
CA LEU A 269 -17.69 13.95 1.65
C LEU A 269 -16.60 12.97 2.11
N SER A 270 -16.28 12.92 3.41
CA SER A 270 -15.39 11.89 3.97
C SER A 270 -15.89 10.48 3.67
N PHE A 271 -17.19 10.23 3.76
CA PHE A 271 -17.79 8.93 3.44
C PHE A 271 -17.62 8.59 1.95
N LEU A 272 -17.89 9.54 1.05
CA LEU A 272 -17.70 9.34 -0.38
C LEU A 272 -16.24 9.03 -0.72
N LEU A 273 -15.29 9.77 -0.12
CA LEU A 273 -13.86 9.52 -0.29
C LEU A 273 -13.44 8.17 0.31
N ALA A 274 -14.02 7.77 1.45
CA ALA A 274 -13.79 6.46 2.04
C ALA A 274 -14.26 5.34 1.09
N CYS A 275 -15.41 5.49 0.40
CA CYS A 275 -15.84 4.53 -0.61
C CYS A 275 -14.85 4.34 -1.76
N VAL A 276 -14.03 5.35 -2.09
CA VAL A 276 -13.05 5.31 -3.18
C VAL A 276 -11.66 4.85 -2.70
N GLN A 277 -11.38 4.99 -1.41
CA GLN A 277 -10.08 4.70 -0.80
C GLN A 277 -9.66 3.21 -0.90
N TYR A 278 -10.62 2.30 -1.02
CA TYR A 278 -10.42 0.85 -1.04
C TYR A 278 -11.08 0.16 -2.24
#